data_AF-A0A0P9V8E3-F1
#
_entry.id   AF-A0A0P9V8E3-F1
#
_cell.length_a   1.000
_cell.length_b   1.000
_cell.length_c   1.000
_cell.angle_alpha   90.00
_cell.angle_beta   90.00
_cell.angle_gamma   90.00
#
_symmetry.space_group_name_H-M   'P 1'
#
loop_
_entity.id
_entity.type
_entity.pdbx_description
1 polymer ?
#
loop_
_entity_poly.entity_id
_entity_poly.type
_entity_poly.pdbx_seq_one_letter_code
_entity_poly.pdbx_strand_id
1 'polypeptide(L)'
;MDEHRNPNLKNKAVFTQRDTSLGVPTRVFVGTAFLILFAAVVFCSYLGWTVGLPATVVLALVIFLPVYLIHKDDPEAYVVWLRSMFTASRLSAVRNTRRRMLVLIPDGAGHFNIKTITQGNSK
;
A
#
# COMPACT_ATOMS: atom_id res chain seq x y z
N MET A 1 -6.53 -12.61 -21.20
CA MET A 1 -7.12 -12.42 -19.87
C MET A 1 -8.55 -11.96 -20.10
N ASP A 2 -9.49 -12.90 -20.12
CA ASP A 2 -10.88 -12.60 -20.40
C ASP A 2 -11.49 -11.79 -19.27
N GLU A 3 -11.76 -10.52 -19.56
CA GLU A 3 -12.22 -9.54 -18.61
C GLU A 3 -13.65 -9.88 -18.15
N HIS A 4 -13.77 -10.36 -16.91
CA HIS A 4 -15.06 -10.59 -16.24
C HIS A 4 -15.77 -9.26 -15.98
N ARG A 5 -16.38 -8.73 -17.04
CA ARG A 5 -17.03 -7.42 -17.07
C ARG A 5 -18.45 -7.54 -16.53
N ASN A 6 -18.61 -7.68 -15.21
CA ASN A 6 -19.93 -7.71 -14.57
C ASN A 6 -20.70 -6.40 -14.87
N PRO A 7 -21.83 -6.45 -15.59
CA PRO A 7 -22.57 -5.26 -15.99
C PRO A 7 -23.20 -4.51 -14.82
N ASN A 8 -23.36 -5.14 -13.65
CA ASN A 8 -24.01 -4.57 -12.46
C ASN A 8 -23.08 -3.77 -11.52
N LEU A 9 -21.80 -3.59 -11.86
CA LEU A 9 -20.90 -2.76 -11.07
C LEU A 9 -21.24 -1.27 -11.26
N LYS A 10 -21.91 -0.68 -10.25
CA LYS A 10 -22.26 0.76 -10.21
C LYS A 10 -21.07 1.71 -10.34
N ASN A 11 -19.85 1.22 -10.11
CA ASN A 11 -18.63 2.03 -10.15
C ASN A 11 -17.64 1.51 -11.20
N LYS A 12 -18.09 1.35 -12.44
CA LYS A 12 -17.23 0.95 -13.59
C LYS A 12 -16.13 1.98 -13.90
N ALA A 13 -16.39 3.27 -13.63
CA ALA A 13 -15.46 4.36 -13.94
C ALA A 13 -14.15 4.28 -13.15
N VAL A 14 -14.19 3.82 -11.89
CA VAL A 14 -13.00 3.62 -11.04
C VAL A 14 -12.01 2.59 -11.61
N PHE A 15 -12.48 1.68 -12.48
CA PHE A 15 -11.61 0.67 -13.10
C PHE A 15 -11.10 1.08 -14.49
N THR A 16 -11.67 2.11 -15.12
CA THR A 16 -11.42 2.46 -16.53
C THR A 16 -10.69 3.79 -16.73
N GLN A 17 -10.71 4.70 -15.77
CA GLN A 17 -9.95 5.95 -15.82
C GLN A 17 -8.78 5.92 -14.83
N ARG A 18 -7.65 5.36 -15.27
CA ARG A 18 -6.39 5.55 -14.57
C ARG A 18 -5.39 6.18 -15.52
N ASP A 19 -5.00 7.42 -15.22
CA ASP A 19 -3.93 8.11 -15.93
C ASP A 19 -2.59 7.49 -15.49
N THR A 20 -2.12 6.51 -16.26
CA THR A 20 -0.80 5.91 -16.09
C THR A 20 0.11 6.39 -17.21
N SER A 21 1.33 6.77 -16.83
CA SER A 21 2.43 7.06 -17.75
C SER A 21 3.46 5.96 -17.58
N LEU A 22 3.80 5.26 -18.66
CA LEU A 22 4.75 4.13 -18.66
C LEU A 22 4.42 3.03 -17.63
N GLY A 23 3.14 2.78 -17.37
CA GLY A 23 2.70 1.76 -16.40
C GLY A 23 2.78 2.20 -14.92
N VAL A 24 3.17 3.45 -14.65
CA VAL A 24 3.19 4.05 -13.31
C VAL A 24 2.13 5.16 -13.25
N PRO A 25 1.42 5.36 -12.13
CA PRO A 25 0.53 6.50 -11.97
C PRO A 25 1.24 7.83 -12.26
N THR A 26 0.62 8.68 -13.07
CA THR A 26 1.23 9.94 -13.53
C THR A 26 1.72 10.81 -12.36
N ARG A 27 0.98 10.85 -11.24
CA ARG A 27 1.35 11.60 -10.04
C ARG A 27 2.69 11.13 -9.44
N VAL A 28 2.88 9.82 -9.34
CA VAL A 28 4.09 9.20 -8.80
C VAL A 28 5.26 9.38 -9.77
N PHE A 29 5.00 9.21 -11.06
CA PHE A 29 5.99 9.43 -12.12
C PHE A 29 6.54 10.86 -12.09
N VAL A 30 5.67 11.87 -12.05
CA VAL A 30 6.06 13.29 -11.99
C VAL A 30 6.85 13.60 -10.73
N GLY A 31 6.43 13.10 -9.56
CA GLY A 31 7.18 13.30 -8.31
C GLY A 31 8.58 12.68 -8.34
N THR A 32 8.69 11.48 -8.90
CA THR A 32 9.97 10.76 -9.04
C THR A 32 10.89 11.48 -10.04
N ALA A 33 10.35 11.92 -11.18
CA ALA A 33 11.09 12.67 -12.18
C ALA A 33 11.61 14.02 -11.63
N PHE A 34 10.79 14.72 -10.85
CA PHE A 34 11.20 15.96 -10.20
C PHE A 34 12.37 15.74 -9.22
N LEU A 35 12.31 14.70 -8.39
CA LEU A 35 13.38 14.34 -7.46
C LEU A 35 14.70 14.03 -8.20
N ILE A 36 14.62 13.28 -9.30
CA ILE A 36 15.79 12.94 -10.11
C ILE A 36 16.37 14.17 -10.79
N LEU A 37 15.52 15.06 -11.32
CA LEU A 37 15.97 16.31 -11.93
C LEU A 37 16.65 17.22 -10.91
N PHE A 38 16.11 17.30 -9.69
CA PHE A 38 16.75 18.02 -8.59
C PHE A 38 18.12 17.40 -8.24
N ALA A 39 18.19 16.07 -8.11
CA ALA A 39 19.45 15.38 -7.86
C ALA A 39 20.47 15.60 -8.99
N ALA A 40 20.02 15.65 -10.24
CA ALA A 40 20.84 15.95 -11.41
C ALA A 40 21.51 17.32 -11.29
N VAL A 41 20.74 18.35 -10.93
CA VAL A 41 21.25 19.71 -10.73
C VAL A 41 22.29 19.73 -9.62
N VAL A 42 22.01 19.10 -8.48
CA VAL A 42 22.95 19.01 -7.35
C VAL A 42 24.23 18.29 -7.77
N PHE A 43 24.14 17.10 -8.35
CA PHE A 43 25.31 16.32 -8.74
C PHE A 43 26.16 17.02 -9.81
N CYS A 44 25.52 17.61 -10.81
CA CYS A 44 26.21 18.39 -11.83
C CYS A 44 26.88 19.64 -11.26
N SER A 45 26.28 20.29 -10.26
CA SER A 45 26.83 21.50 -9.64
C SER A 45 28.04 21.21 -8.74
N TYR A 46 28.05 20.09 -8.01
CA TYR A 46 29.10 19.80 -7.02
C TYR A 46 30.18 18.83 -7.50
N LEU A 47 29.84 17.84 -8.35
CA LEU A 47 30.77 16.84 -8.85
C LEU A 47 31.26 17.13 -10.28
N GLY A 48 30.68 18.14 -10.94
CA GLY A 48 30.91 18.45 -12.34
C GLY A 48 30.15 17.50 -13.28
N TRP A 49 30.02 17.88 -14.55
CA TRP A 49 29.16 17.15 -15.50
C TRP A 49 29.65 15.73 -15.85
N THR A 50 30.97 15.50 -15.85
CA THR A 50 31.56 14.20 -16.22
C THR A 50 31.23 13.10 -15.22
N VAL A 51 31.13 13.43 -13.93
CA VAL A 51 30.81 12.47 -12.86
C VAL A 51 29.34 12.59 -12.43
N GLY A 52 28.81 13.80 -12.43
CA GLY A 52 27.44 14.08 -11.99
C GLY A 52 26.36 13.46 -12.87
N LEU A 53 26.53 13.48 -14.20
CA LEU A 53 25.57 12.86 -15.12
C LEU A 53 25.49 11.32 -14.94
N PRO A 54 26.61 10.57 -14.99
CA PRO A 54 26.59 9.13 -14.72
C PRO A 54 26.00 8.79 -13.34
N ALA A 55 26.38 9.53 -12.29
CA ALA A 55 25.85 9.31 -10.95
C ALA A 55 24.33 9.52 -10.87
N THR A 56 23.82 10.53 -11.59
CA THR A 56 22.38 10.79 -11.69
C THR A 56 21.65 9.66 -12.39
N VAL A 57 22.20 9.12 -13.48
CA VAL A 57 21.60 7.99 -14.21
C VAL A 57 21.52 6.75 -13.33
N VAL A 58 22.59 6.45 -12.59
CA VAL A 58 22.61 5.33 -11.64
C VAL A 58 21.55 5.54 -10.55
N LEU A 59 21.49 6.73 -9.95
CA LEU A 59 20.49 7.06 -8.95
C LEU A 59 19.07 6.95 -9.50
N ALA A 60 18.84 7.45 -10.71
CA ALA A 60 17.55 7.37 -11.38
C ALA A 60 17.11 5.92 -11.55
N LEU A 61 18.01 5.01 -11.96
CA LEU A 61 17.70 3.59 -12.07
C LEU A 61 17.37 2.96 -10.72
N VAL A 62 18.17 3.26 -9.68
CA VAL A 62 17.95 2.73 -8.32
C VAL A 62 16.59 3.14 -7.76
N ILE A 63 16.09 4.32 -8.13
CA ILE A 63 14.78 4.83 -7.66
C ILE A 63 13.64 4.39 -8.60
N PHE A 64 13.78 4.53 -9.91
CA PHE A 64 12.70 4.21 -10.85
C PHE A 64 12.39 2.72 -10.92
N LEU A 65 13.39 1.85 -10.81
CA LEU A 65 13.19 0.41 -10.90
C LEU A 65 12.21 -0.12 -9.83
N PRO A 66 12.40 0.13 -8.53
CA PRO A 66 11.44 -0.32 -7.52
C PRO A 66 10.09 0.39 -7.67
N VAL A 67 10.07 1.68 -8.01
CA VAL A 67 8.80 2.41 -8.25
C VAL A 67 7.99 1.77 -9.37
N TYR A 68 8.65 1.40 -10.48
CA TYR A 68 8.03 0.71 -11.58
C TYR A 68 7.53 -0.68 -11.19
N LEU A 69 8.37 -1.48 -10.51
CA LEU A 69 7.99 -2.83 -10.08
C LEU A 69 6.77 -2.84 -9.15
N ILE A 70 6.68 -1.88 -8.23
CA ILE A 70 5.55 -1.77 -7.30
C ILE A 70 4.25 -1.37 -8.02
N HIS A 71 4.35 -0.41 -8.95
CA HIS A 71 3.16 0.17 -9.60
C HIS A 71 2.68 -0.57 -10.85
N LYS A 72 3.50 -1.47 -11.40
CA LYS A 72 3.13 -2.31 -12.54
C LYS A 72 1.92 -3.18 -12.24
N ASP A 73 1.86 -3.75 -11.04
CA ASP A 73 0.80 -4.67 -10.63
C ASP A 73 -0.30 -3.98 -9.82
N ASP A 74 0.04 -2.92 -9.05
CA ASP A 74 -0.92 -2.11 -8.30
C ASP A 74 -0.65 -0.60 -8.46
N PRO A 75 -1.39 0.08 -9.36
CA PRO A 75 -1.27 1.52 -9.56
C PRO A 75 -1.57 2.35 -8.30
N GLU A 76 -2.35 1.86 -7.34
CA GLU A 76 -2.69 2.63 -6.13
C GLU A 76 -1.79 2.30 -4.93
N ALA A 77 -0.72 1.53 -5.13
CA ALA A 77 0.21 1.13 -4.06
C ALA A 77 0.81 2.33 -3.30
N TYR A 78 1.06 3.45 -3.98
CA TYR A 78 1.56 4.68 -3.34
C TYR A 78 0.62 5.25 -2.28
N VAL A 79 -0.70 5.01 -2.36
CA VAL A 79 -1.68 5.52 -1.38
C VAL A 79 -1.44 4.90 -0.01
N VAL A 80 -1.07 3.62 0.03
CA VAL A 80 -0.73 2.92 1.28
C VAL A 80 0.54 3.50 1.88
N TRP A 81 1.55 3.77 1.05
CA TRP A 81 2.81 4.39 1.46
C TRP A 81 2.65 5.83 1.98
N LEU A 82 1.84 6.64 1.31
CA LEU A 82 1.53 7.98 1.79
C LEU A 82 0.77 7.92 3.12
N ARG A 83 -0.23 7.04 3.23
CA ARG A 83 -0.97 6.86 4.49
C ARG A 83 -0.08 6.32 5.62
N SER A 84 0.91 5.47 5.32
CA SER A 84 1.82 4.94 6.34
C SER A 84 2.77 6.00 6.89
N MET A 85 3.21 6.95 6.06
CA MET A 85 4.05 8.08 6.53
C MET A 85 3.33 8.96 7.56
N PHE A 86 2.02 9.19 7.41
CA PHE A 86 1.28 10.05 8.33
C PHE A 86 0.53 9.29 9.43
N THR A 87 0.28 7.98 9.26
CA THR A 87 -0.50 7.20 10.24
C THR A 87 -0.07 5.73 10.24
N ALA A 88 1.18 5.49 10.64
CA ALA A 88 1.75 4.14 10.78
C ALA A 88 0.90 3.21 11.67
N SER A 89 0.23 3.76 12.70
CA SER A 89 -0.53 2.99 13.68
C SER A 89 -1.90 2.47 13.21
N ARG A 90 -2.42 2.93 12.05
CA ARG A 90 -3.74 2.49 11.53
C ARG A 90 -3.68 1.46 10.41
N LEU A 91 -2.49 1.10 9.94
CA LEU A 91 -2.29 0.07 8.90
C LEU A 91 -2.00 -1.32 9.47
N SER A 92 -2.49 -1.59 10.69
CA SER A 92 -2.47 -2.92 11.26
C SER A 92 -3.53 -3.80 10.58
N ALA A 93 -3.12 -4.95 10.05
CA ALA A 93 -4.03 -6.01 9.60
C ALA A 93 -4.74 -6.72 10.78
N VAL A 94 -4.38 -6.39 12.03
CA VAL A 94 -4.97 -6.96 13.23
C VAL A 94 -6.30 -6.28 13.52
N ARG A 95 -7.32 -6.63 12.72
CA ARG A 95 -8.70 -6.34 13.08
C ARG A 95 -9.18 -7.40 14.07
N ASN A 96 -8.86 -7.23 15.34
CA ASN A 96 -9.33 -8.13 16.39
C ASN A 96 -10.81 -7.84 16.68
N THR A 97 -11.70 -8.66 16.12
CA THR A 97 -13.13 -8.63 16.45
C THR A 97 -13.36 -9.56 17.63
N ARG A 98 -13.73 -8.97 18.79
CA ARG A 98 -14.17 -9.76 19.95
C ARG A 98 -15.48 -10.46 19.60
N ARG A 99 -15.40 -11.76 19.28
CA ARG A 99 -16.59 -12.61 19.13
C ARG A 99 -16.99 -13.16 20.50
N ARG A 100 -18.28 -13.12 20.81
CA ARG A 100 -18.83 -13.77 22.00
C ARG A 100 -18.69 -15.28 21.80
N MET A 101 -17.84 -15.92 22.62
CA MET A 101 -17.76 -17.38 22.66
C MET A 101 -18.61 -17.89 23.82
N LEU A 102 -19.50 -18.83 23.50
CA LEU A 102 -20.29 -19.56 24.48
C LEU A 102 -19.47 -20.79 24.85
N VAL A 103 -19.05 -20.88 26.11
CA VAL A 103 -18.33 -22.07 26.60
C VAL A 103 -19.35 -22.97 27.29
N LEU A 104 -19.49 -24.18 26.74
CA LEU A 104 -20.31 -25.24 27.33
C LEU A 104 -19.46 -25.97 28.35
N ILE A 105 -19.83 -25.88 29.62
CA ILE A 105 -19.17 -26.63 30.69
C ILE A 105 -20.10 -27.79 31.05
N PRO A 106 -19.62 -29.05 31.02
CA PRO A 106 -20.40 -30.18 31.45
C PRO A 106 -20.63 -30.09 32.95
N ASP A 107 -21.90 -30.08 33.36
CA ASP A 107 -22.29 -30.32 34.74
C ASP A 107 -22.29 -31.84 34.98
N GLY A 108 -21.88 -32.29 36.16
CA GLY A 108 -21.62 -33.70 36.49
C GLY A 108 -22.79 -34.67 36.32
N ALA A 109 -23.96 -34.16 35.92
CA ALA A 109 -25.18 -34.91 35.57
C ALA A 109 -25.39 -35.10 34.06
N GLY A 110 -24.43 -34.74 33.20
CA GLY A 110 -24.52 -34.94 31.73
C GLY A 110 -25.26 -33.82 30.98
N HIS A 111 -25.57 -32.71 31.65
CA HIS A 111 -26.14 -31.50 31.03
C HIS A 111 -25.04 -30.46 30.77
N PHE A 112 -25.10 -29.77 29.63
CA PHE A 112 -24.15 -28.70 29.30
C PHE A 112 -24.72 -27.35 29.72
N ASN A 113 -24.00 -26.64 30.58
CA ASN A 113 -24.40 -25.31 31.03
C ASN A 113 -23.67 -24.24 30.22
N ILE A 114 -24.42 -23.26 29.70
CA ILE A 114 -23.90 -22.18 28.86
C ILE A 114 -23.41 -21.06 29.78
N LYS A 115 -22.09 -20.90 29.91
CA LYS A 115 -21.51 -19.70 30.55
C LYS A 115 -20.98 -18.75 29.48
N THR A 116 -21.52 -17.54 29.44
CA THR A 116 -21.01 -16.47 28.57
C THR A 116 -19.80 -15.85 29.26
N ILE A 117 -18.59 -16.10 28.73
CA ILE A 117 -17.38 -15.45 29.25
C ILE A 117 -17.38 -14.01 28.75
N THR A 118 -17.87 -13.10 29.59
CA THR A 118 -17.65 -11.67 29.40
C THR A 118 -16.26 -11.36 29.97
N GLN A 119 -15.21 -11.49 29.18
CA GLN A 119 -13.88 -10.99 29.56
C GLN A 119 -13.88 -9.46 29.55
N GLY A 120 -14.46 -8.87 30.60
CA GLY A 120 -14.24 -7.50 30.99
C GLY A 120 -12.93 -7.42 31.74
N ASN A 121 -11.84 -7.11 31.02
CA ASN A 121 -10.71 -6.44 31.66
C ASN A 121 -10.10 -5.48 30.64
N SER A 122 -10.27 -4.19 30.92
CA SER A 122 -9.59 -3.09 30.27
C SER A 122 -8.95 -2.30 31.40
N LYS A 123 -7.64 -2.48 31.59
CA LYS A 123 -6.74 -1.42 32.08
C LYS A 123 -5.85 -1.06 30.90
#